data_AF-E9HE90-F1
#
_entry.id   AF-E9HE90-F1
#
_cell.length_a   1.000
_cell.length_b   1.000
_cell.length_c   1.000
_cell.angle_alpha   90.00
_cell.angle_beta   90.00
_cell.angle_gamma   90.00
#
_symmetry.space_group_name_H-M   'P 1'
#
loop_
_entity.id
_entity.type
_entity.pdbx_description
1 polymer ?
#
loop_
_entity_poly.entity_id
_entity_poly.type
_entity_poly.pdbx_seq_one_letter_code
_entity_poly.pdbx_strand_id
1 'polypeptide(L)'
;MVLAQSYASDLAAQFLDVICINRYFGWYSDTGHSELITYQMIKEVTAWHDKHLKPVLVTEYGAGALAGLHTDPPVVWTEDYQVVLMEQNFKAFDQLREMGFLIGEMIWNFADFATPQGQ
;
A
#
# COMPACT_ATOMS: atom_id res chain seq x y z
N MET A 1 -11.69 -3.20 -11.40
CA MET A 1 -12.36 -2.79 -10.15
C MET A 1 -11.32 -2.88 -9.04
N VAL A 2 -11.31 -1.94 -8.10
CA VAL A 2 -10.28 -1.81 -7.06
C VAL A 2 -10.89 -2.00 -5.68
N LEU A 3 -10.22 -2.73 -4.79
CA LEU A 3 -10.75 -3.17 -3.50
C LEU A 3 -9.98 -2.50 -2.34
N ALA A 4 -10.71 -1.74 -1.52
CA ALA A 4 -10.22 -1.18 -0.27
C ALA A 4 -10.67 -1.98 0.97
N GLN A 5 -11.67 -2.84 0.82
CA GLN A 5 -12.18 -3.69 1.91
C GLN A 5 -11.19 -4.81 2.24
N SER A 6 -11.35 -5.46 3.41
CA SER A 6 -10.59 -6.65 3.79
C SER A 6 -10.93 -7.84 2.88
N TYR A 7 -9.91 -8.66 2.59
CA TYR A 7 -10.08 -9.93 1.88
C TYR A 7 -11.15 -10.83 2.51
N ALA A 8 -11.40 -10.74 3.82
CA ALA A 8 -12.36 -11.59 4.51
C ALA A 8 -13.81 -11.28 4.14
N SER A 9 -14.17 -9.99 4.07
CA SER A 9 -15.55 -9.51 3.91
C SER A 9 -15.91 -9.08 2.49
N ASP A 10 -14.93 -8.95 1.59
CA ASP A 10 -15.21 -8.61 0.19
C ASP A 10 -16.00 -9.72 -0.52
N LEU A 11 -17.04 -9.31 -1.26
CA LEU A 11 -17.95 -10.20 -1.98
C LEU A 11 -17.72 -10.21 -3.50
N ALA A 12 -16.91 -9.29 -4.00
CA ALA A 12 -16.81 -8.98 -5.43
C ALA A 12 -15.54 -9.56 -6.07
N ALA A 13 -14.47 -9.75 -5.30
CA ALA A 13 -13.19 -10.30 -5.75
C ALA A 13 -13.29 -11.66 -6.43
N GLN A 14 -14.28 -12.48 -6.05
CA GLN A 14 -14.53 -13.77 -6.70
C GLN A 14 -14.87 -13.65 -8.19
N PHE A 15 -15.39 -12.50 -8.64
CA PHE A 15 -15.79 -12.25 -10.03
C PHE A 15 -14.73 -11.53 -10.87
N LEU A 16 -13.59 -11.16 -10.28
CA LEU A 16 -12.51 -10.46 -10.98
C LEU A 16 -11.48 -11.43 -11.57
N ASP A 17 -10.78 -11.07 -12.64
CA ASP A 17 -9.64 -11.86 -13.14
C ASP A 17 -8.32 -11.49 -12.45
N VAL A 18 -8.18 -10.22 -12.09
CA VAL A 18 -7.04 -9.65 -11.36
C VAL A 18 -7.57 -8.90 -10.14
N ILE A 19 -6.95 -9.14 -8.98
CA ILE A 19 -7.32 -8.47 -7.74
C ILE A 19 -6.48 -7.19 -7.62
N CYS A 20 -7.12 -6.03 -7.73
CA CYS A 20 -6.47 -4.74 -7.50
C CYS A 20 -6.80 -4.24 -6.09
N ILE A 21 -5.79 -3.91 -5.28
CA ILE A 21 -5.98 -3.43 -3.91
C ILE A 21 -5.31 -2.07 -3.66
N ASN A 22 -5.96 -1.26 -2.81
CA ASN A 22 -5.41 -0.01 -2.30
C ASN A 22 -5.04 -0.20 -0.83
N ARG A 23 -3.77 -0.02 -0.47
CA ARG A 23 -3.28 -0.24 0.90
C ARG A 23 -2.31 0.85 1.33
N TYR A 24 -2.56 1.40 2.51
CA TYR A 24 -1.87 2.56 3.07
C TYR A 24 -1.36 2.25 4.49
N PHE A 25 -0.68 1.11 4.64
CA PHE A 25 -0.03 0.70 5.89
C PHE A 25 1.04 1.74 6.28
N GLY A 26 1.09 2.11 7.56
CA GLY A 26 1.94 3.20 8.06
C GLY A 26 1.35 4.60 7.85
N TRP A 27 0.31 4.76 7.02
CA TRP A 27 -0.32 6.06 6.77
C TRP A 27 -1.72 6.16 7.39
N TYR A 28 -2.69 5.39 6.89
CA TYR A 28 -4.08 5.38 7.41
C TYR A 28 -4.32 4.30 8.47
N SER A 29 -3.49 3.25 8.47
CA SER A 29 -3.49 2.21 9.50
C SER A 29 -2.11 2.15 10.14
N ASP A 30 -2.08 2.02 11.46
CA ASP A 30 -0.83 1.99 12.25
C ASP A 30 0.09 3.17 11.89
N THR A 31 -0.50 4.38 11.85
CA THR A 31 0.15 5.61 11.40
C THR A 31 1.48 5.86 12.12
N GLY A 32 2.55 6.07 11.36
CA GLY A 32 3.90 6.28 11.90
C GLY A 32 4.70 4.99 12.14
N HIS A 33 4.05 3.82 12.17
CA HIS A 33 4.71 2.52 12.41
C HIS A 33 5.26 1.89 11.14
N SER A 34 6.28 2.52 10.56
CA SER A 34 6.90 2.07 9.31
C SER A 34 7.48 0.65 9.37
N GLU A 35 7.90 0.22 10.57
CA GLU A 35 8.45 -1.11 10.84
C GLU A 35 7.43 -2.24 10.61
N LEU A 36 6.13 -1.95 10.63
CA LEU A 36 5.07 -2.94 10.43
C LEU A 36 4.68 -3.13 8.97
N ILE A 37 5.00 -2.16 8.10
CA ILE A 37 4.54 -2.10 6.71
C ILE A 37 4.89 -3.37 5.94
N THR A 38 6.15 -3.80 6.01
CA THR A 38 6.63 -4.96 5.24
C THR A 38 5.81 -6.21 5.59
N TYR A 39 5.65 -6.47 6.88
CA TYR A 39 4.89 -7.63 7.38
C TYR A 39 3.41 -7.56 6.97
N GLN A 40 2.78 -6.40 7.16
CA GLN A 40 1.36 -6.21 6.87
C GLN A 40 1.07 -6.34 5.37
N MET A 41 1.91 -5.76 4.52
CA MET A 41 1.74 -5.84 3.07
C MET A 41 1.89 -7.28 2.56
N ILE A 42 2.91 -8.01 3.02
CA ILE A 42 3.09 -9.43 2.65
C ILE A 42 1.85 -10.23 3.08
N LYS A 43 1.44 -10.09 4.34
CA LYS A 43 0.29 -10.81 4.87
C LYS A 43 -0.99 -10.52 4.09
N GLU A 44 -1.23 -9.27 3.76
CA GLU A 44 -2.44 -8.84 3.07
C GLU A 44 -2.49 -9.38 1.63
N VAL A 45 -1.41 -9.19 0.86
CA VAL A 45 -1.36 -9.65 -0.54
C VAL A 45 -1.43 -11.18 -0.61
N THR A 46 -0.73 -11.89 0.27
CA THR A 46 -0.83 -13.35 0.37
C THR A 46 -2.24 -13.79 0.73
N ALA A 47 -2.92 -13.14 1.66
CA ALA A 47 -4.29 -13.51 2.03
C ALA A 47 -5.29 -13.31 0.88
N TRP A 48 -5.12 -12.26 0.07
CA TRP A 48 -5.90 -12.06 -1.16
C TRP A 48 -5.65 -13.17 -2.17
N HIS A 49 -4.37 -13.51 -2.39
CA HIS A 49 -4.00 -14.57 -3.30
C HIS A 49 -4.54 -15.93 -2.83
N ASP A 50 -4.32 -16.32 -1.57
CA ASP A 50 -4.74 -17.61 -1.03
C ASP A 50 -6.26 -17.80 -1.07
N LYS A 51 -7.04 -16.74 -0.84
CA LYS A 51 -8.51 -16.83 -0.85
C LYS A 51 -9.08 -17.07 -2.26
N HIS A 52 -8.45 -16.51 -3.29
CA HIS A 52 -9.03 -16.47 -4.64
C HIS A 52 -8.20 -17.17 -5.72
N LEU A 53 -6.95 -17.52 -5.42
CA LEU A 53 -5.95 -18.09 -6.32
C LEU A 53 -5.75 -17.24 -7.59
N LYS A 54 -5.71 -15.92 -7.42
CA LYS A 54 -5.61 -14.92 -8.50
C LYS A 54 -4.38 -14.04 -8.33
N PRO A 55 -3.82 -13.50 -9.42
CA PRO A 55 -2.77 -12.50 -9.32
C PRO A 55 -3.28 -11.23 -8.65
N VAL A 56 -2.40 -10.55 -7.92
CA VAL A 56 -2.69 -9.33 -7.17
C VAL A 56 -1.87 -8.17 -7.72
N LEU A 57 -2.51 -7.00 -7.82
CA LEU A 57 -1.90 -5.73 -8.20
C LEU A 57 -2.15 -4.72 -7.06
N VAL A 58 -1.10 -4.09 -6.55
CA VAL A 58 -1.27 -2.99 -5.58
C VAL A 58 -1.38 -1.69 -6.36
N THR A 59 -2.59 -1.14 -6.45
CA THR A 59 -2.89 0.03 -7.30
C THR A 59 -2.71 1.36 -6.59
N GLU A 60 -2.69 1.35 -5.26
CA GLU A 60 -2.36 2.54 -4.47
C GLU A 60 -1.64 2.15 -3.19
N TYR A 61 -0.55 2.85 -2.94
CA TYR A 61 0.18 2.95 -1.67
C TYR A 61 0.95 4.27 -1.68
N GLY A 62 1.17 4.85 -0.51
CA GLY A 62 1.70 6.22 -0.44
C GLY A 62 1.65 6.81 0.95
N ALA A 63 2.35 7.92 1.10
CA ALA A 63 2.20 8.86 2.19
C ALA A 63 2.30 10.28 1.63
N GLY A 64 1.56 11.20 2.25
CA GLY A 64 1.72 12.62 1.97
C GLY A 64 3.05 13.12 2.53
N ALA A 65 3.67 14.05 1.80
CA ALA A 65 4.88 14.74 2.22
C ALA A 65 4.74 16.24 1.92
N LEU A 66 5.18 17.08 2.85
CA LEU A 66 5.31 18.51 2.64
C LEU A 66 6.72 18.80 2.14
N ALA A 67 6.84 19.33 0.92
CA ALA A 67 8.14 19.64 0.34
C ALA A 67 8.96 20.58 1.24
N GLY A 68 10.20 20.19 1.51
CA GLY A 68 11.16 20.87 2.39
C GLY A 68 11.00 20.56 3.88
N LEU A 69 10.04 19.70 4.28
CA LEU A 69 9.90 19.26 5.67
C LEU A 69 10.72 17.99 5.92
N HIS A 70 11.77 18.13 6.73
CA HIS A 70 12.68 17.05 7.12
C HIS A 70 12.80 16.92 8.64
N THR A 71 12.95 15.69 9.14
CA THR A 71 13.23 15.41 10.54
C THR A 71 14.08 14.15 10.73
N ASP A 72 14.85 14.13 11.81
CA ASP A 72 15.50 12.92 12.33
C ASP A 72 15.11 12.78 13.82
N PRO A 73 14.34 11.75 14.23
CA PRO A 73 13.85 10.63 13.40
C PRO A 73 12.77 11.05 12.39
N PRO A 74 12.52 10.24 11.33
CA PRO A 74 11.46 10.50 10.36
C PRO A 74 10.06 10.48 10.99
N VAL A 75 9.22 11.47 10.69
CA VAL A 75 7.82 11.53 11.16
C VAL A 75 6.83 11.79 10.02
N VAL A 76 5.57 11.42 10.22
CA VAL A 76 4.47 11.60 9.25
C VAL A 76 4.46 13.02 8.68
N TRP A 77 4.24 13.14 7.37
CA TRP A 77 4.32 14.36 6.54
C TRP A 77 5.72 14.84 6.15
N THR A 78 6.79 14.27 6.70
CA THR A 78 8.16 14.57 6.23
C THR A 78 8.51 13.82 4.95
N GLU A 79 9.41 14.40 4.16
CA GLU A 79 10.01 13.69 3.01
C GLU A 79 10.71 12.40 3.47
N ASP A 80 11.41 12.47 4.62
CA ASP A 80 12.14 11.33 5.19
C ASP A 80 11.20 10.15 5.51
N TYR A 81 10.01 10.44 6.03
CA TYR A 81 9.00 9.41 6.31
C TYR A 81 8.42 8.81 5.03
N GLN A 82 8.17 9.63 4.00
CA GLN A 82 7.73 9.12 2.71
C GLN A 82 8.75 8.15 2.11
N VAL A 83 10.05 8.48 2.18
CA VAL A 83 11.15 7.59 1.75
C VAL A 83 11.12 6.27 2.52
N VAL A 84 11.10 6.31 3.85
CA VAL A 84 11.06 5.09 4.68
C VAL A 84 9.83 4.23 4.36
N LEU A 85 8.67 4.86 4.19
CA LEU A 85 7.44 4.14 3.83
C LEU A 85 7.55 3.47 2.46
N MET A 86 8.13 4.14 1.46
CA MET A 86 8.39 3.55 0.14
C MET A 86 9.33 2.35 0.25
N GLU A 87 10.46 2.49 0.96
CA GLU A 87 11.43 1.42 1.14
C GLU A 87 10.83 0.16 1.78
N GLN A 88 9.96 0.31 2.77
CA GLN A 88 9.31 -0.84 3.42
C GLN A 88 8.30 -1.52 2.49
N ASN A 89 7.57 -0.75 1.68
CA ASN A 89 6.70 -1.33 0.65
C ASN A 89 7.50 -2.08 -0.41
N PHE A 90 8.60 -1.52 -0.91
CA PHE A 90 9.46 -2.18 -1.90
C PHE A 90 10.03 -3.51 -1.38
N LYS A 91 10.47 -3.56 -0.12
CA LYS A 91 10.91 -4.82 0.52
C LYS A 91 9.82 -5.89 0.53
N ALA A 92 8.56 -5.52 0.76
CA ALA A 92 7.44 -6.45 0.68
C ALA A 92 7.18 -6.89 -0.75
N PHE A 93 7.20 -5.96 -1.70
CA PHE A 93 6.89 -6.24 -3.10
C PHE A 93 7.94 -7.12 -3.77
N ASP A 94 9.23 -6.97 -3.45
CA ASP A 94 10.28 -7.88 -3.90
C ASP A 94 10.00 -9.31 -3.47
N GLN A 95 9.68 -9.53 -2.18
CA GLN A 95 9.35 -10.85 -1.65
C GLN A 95 8.08 -11.43 -2.30
N LEU A 96 7.04 -10.61 -2.46
CA LEU A 96 5.77 -11.04 -3.07
C LEU A 96 5.91 -11.36 -4.56
N ARG A 97 6.81 -10.66 -5.28
CA ARG A 97 7.18 -10.99 -6.66
C ARG A 97 7.93 -12.33 -6.72
N GLU A 98 8.86 -12.58 -5.81
CA GLU A 98 9.55 -13.87 -5.69
C GLU A 98 8.59 -15.02 -5.40
N MET A 99 7.53 -14.77 -4.61
CA MET A 99 6.46 -15.74 -4.36
C MET A 99 5.56 -15.98 -5.59
N GLY A 100 5.57 -15.08 -6.58
CA GLY A 100 5.03 -15.33 -7.93
C GLY A 100 3.60 -14.86 -8.20
N PHE A 101 2.96 -14.10 -7.30
CA PHE A 101 1.56 -13.67 -7.46
C PHE A 101 1.33 -12.16 -7.39
N LEU A 102 2.32 -11.36 -6.99
CA LEU A 102 2.28 -9.91 -7.18
C LEU A 102 2.73 -9.56 -8.59
N ILE A 103 1.82 -8.99 -9.39
CA ILE A 103 2.06 -8.70 -10.81
C ILE A 103 2.30 -7.22 -11.12
N GLY A 104 2.30 -6.36 -10.10
CA GLY A 104 2.67 -4.95 -10.24
C GLY A 104 2.31 -4.09 -9.03
N GLU A 105 2.79 -2.85 -9.07
CA GLU A 105 2.63 -1.83 -8.04
C GLU A 105 2.46 -0.46 -8.68
N MET A 106 1.59 0.39 -8.13
CA MET A 106 1.36 1.76 -8.61
C MET A 106 1.36 2.72 -7.40
N ILE A 107 2.35 3.61 -7.36
CA ILE A 107 2.48 4.61 -6.30
C ILE A 107 1.33 5.62 -6.42
N TRP A 108 0.71 5.94 -5.29
CA TRP A 108 -0.20 7.07 -5.18
C TRP A 108 0.55 8.28 -4.56
N ASN A 109 0.80 9.36 -5.28
CA ASN A 109 0.39 9.69 -6.66
C ASN A 109 1.62 10.15 -7.48
N PHE A 110 1.42 10.39 -8.78
CA PHE A 110 2.42 10.99 -9.65
C PHE A 110 2.78 12.42 -9.23
N ALA A 111 1.80 13.23 -8.82
CA ALA A 111 2.00 14.61 -8.38
C ALA A 111 0.90 15.04 -7.40
N ASP A 112 1.19 16.06 -6.59
CA ASP A 112 0.20 16.71 -5.73
C ASP A 112 -0.95 17.29 -6.55
N PHE A 113 -2.17 17.19 -6.01
CA PHE A 113 -3.38 17.69 -6.65
C PHE A 113 -4.34 18.31 -5.62
N ALA A 114 -5.20 19.20 -6.08
CA ALA A 114 -6.17 19.86 -5.21
C ALA A 114 -7.30 18.91 -4.78
N THR A 115 -7.68 18.96 -3.50
CA THR A 115 -8.83 18.22 -2.94
C THR A 115 -9.91 19.19 -2.45
N PRO A 116 -11.19 18.77 -2.36
CA PRO A 116 -12.23 19.58 -1.74
C PRO A 116 -11.90 19.93 -0.29
N GLN A 117 -12.20 21.16 0.13
CA GLN A 117 -12.00 21.59 1.51
C GLN A 117 -13.09 20.98 2.42
N GLY A 118 -12.68 20.38 3.55
CA GLY A 118 -13.58 20.02 4.65
C GLY A 118 -14.29 18.67 4.55
N GLN A 119 -13.63 17.64 3.99
CA GLN A 119 -14.01 16.24 4.22
C GLN A 119 -13.32 15.67 5.45
#